data_AF-A0A517RE92-F1
#
_entry.id   AF-A0A517RE92-F1
#
_cell.length_a   1.000
_cell.length_b   1.000
_cell.length_c   1.000
_cell.angle_alpha   90.00
_cell.angle_beta   90.00
_cell.angle_gamma   90.00
#
_symmetry.space_group_name_H-M   'P 1'
#
loop_
_entity.id
_entity.type
_entity.pdbx_description
1 polymer ?
#
loop_
_entity_poly.entity_id
_entity_poly.type
_entity_poly.pdbx_seq_one_letter_code
_entity_poly.pdbx_strand_id
1 'polypeptide(L)'
;MGTDITAFVEKRFCDESSGFSGRPEEPPWILGRFWMGRDYDLFDALANGRSDRLDPEEVDRHALIPPRGIPRDLSYEVALEYYDLIIDPAGIDPRVPVGYQTISKSEAKQRVEAGLAHYGKVAAFWPYSEKKPLWNVVSKPYLHNVGWLTLEEINQALDHFKMPLDDVDIEFLALMHAMEVFDQESSPMEVRLTFWFES
;
A
#
# COMPACT_ATOMS: atom_id res chain seq x y z
N MET A 1 -3.31 17.08 -3.67
CA MET A 1 -4.61 16.42 -3.94
C MET A 1 -4.20 15.20 -4.73
N GLY A 2 -4.70 14.01 -4.42
CA GLY A 2 -4.36 12.82 -5.19
C GLY A 2 -4.56 13.08 -6.68
N THR A 3 -3.49 13.24 -7.45
CA THR A 3 -3.53 13.40 -8.89
C THR A 3 -3.46 12.08 -9.60
N ASP A 4 -2.86 11.07 -9.00
CA ASP A 4 -2.67 9.77 -9.64
C ASP A 4 -2.70 8.72 -8.53
N ILE A 5 -3.09 7.49 -8.87
CA ILE A 5 -3.09 6.37 -7.95
C ILE A 5 -1.95 5.42 -8.32
N THR A 6 -1.16 5.07 -7.32
CA THR A 6 -0.23 3.94 -7.40
C THR A 6 -0.83 2.80 -6.61
N ALA A 7 -0.98 1.65 -7.27
CA ALA A 7 -1.59 0.48 -6.68
C ALA A 7 -0.76 -0.78 -6.93
N PHE A 8 -0.79 -1.68 -5.96
CA PHE A 8 -0.03 -2.92 -5.94
C PHE A 8 -0.96 -4.07 -5.60
N VAL A 9 -0.96 -5.09 -6.46
CA VAL A 9 -1.63 -6.34 -6.13
C VAL A 9 -0.65 -7.19 -5.34
N GLU A 10 -0.94 -7.38 -4.05
CA GLU A 10 -0.15 -8.19 -3.14
C GLU A 10 -0.85 -9.51 -2.84
N LYS A 11 -0.06 -10.58 -2.73
CA LYS A 11 -0.51 -11.92 -2.45
C LYS A 11 0.16 -12.46 -1.20
N ARG A 12 -0.63 -12.88 -0.23
CA ARG A 12 -0.17 -13.57 0.97
C ARG A 12 -0.55 -15.04 0.91
N PHE A 13 0.41 -15.91 1.24
CA PHE A 13 0.13 -17.34 1.42
C PHE A 13 -0.47 -17.56 2.81
N CYS A 14 -1.68 -18.10 2.86
CA CYS A 14 -2.34 -18.50 4.10
C CYS A 14 -2.03 -19.98 4.35
N ASP A 15 -0.90 -20.25 4.99
CA ASP A 15 -0.53 -21.63 5.30
C ASP A 15 -1.42 -22.16 6.45
N GLU A 16 -2.43 -22.98 6.13
CA GLU A 16 -3.15 -23.78 7.15
C GLU A 16 -2.33 -25.00 7.62
N SER A 17 -1.16 -25.26 7.01
CA SER A 17 -0.35 -26.41 7.37
C SER A 17 0.61 -26.08 8.52
N SER A 18 0.14 -26.33 9.73
CA SER A 18 1.00 -26.58 10.90
C SER A 18 1.86 -27.84 10.66
N GLY A 19 2.87 -27.75 9.79
CA GLY A 19 3.63 -28.93 9.36
C GLY A 19 5.00 -28.71 8.74
N PHE A 20 5.33 -27.53 8.23
CA PHE A 20 6.69 -27.22 7.79
C PHE A 20 7.37 -26.23 8.73
N SER A 21 8.29 -26.77 9.53
CA SER A 21 9.20 -26.08 10.41
C SER A 21 9.83 -24.82 9.78
N GLY A 22 9.52 -23.66 10.35
CA GLY A 22 10.50 -22.57 10.49
C GLY A 22 10.66 -21.58 9.33
N ARG A 23 9.70 -21.43 8.41
CA ARG A 23 9.70 -20.24 7.55
C ARG A 23 9.15 -19.05 8.35
N PRO A 24 9.93 -17.99 8.62
CA PRO A 24 9.36 -16.77 9.20
C PRO A 24 8.30 -16.27 8.24
N GLU A 25 7.13 -15.86 8.76
CA GLU A 25 6.03 -15.22 8.00
C GLU A 25 6.60 -14.50 6.77
N GLU A 26 6.42 -15.14 5.60
CA GLU A 26 6.95 -14.59 4.37
C GLU A 26 6.16 -13.31 4.08
N PRO A 27 6.83 -12.19 3.78
CA PRO A 27 6.11 -10.98 3.39
C PRO A 27 5.26 -11.29 2.14
N PRO A 28 4.13 -10.59 1.93
CA PRO A 28 3.36 -10.76 0.71
C PRO A 28 4.23 -10.56 -0.54
N TRP A 29 3.88 -11.30 -1.58
CA TRP A 29 4.49 -11.19 -2.88
C TRP A 29 3.75 -10.15 -3.69
N ILE A 30 4.49 -9.34 -4.44
CA ILE A 30 3.88 -8.45 -5.42
C ILE A 30 3.60 -9.23 -6.71
N LEU A 31 2.37 -9.14 -7.19
CA LEU A 31 1.93 -9.76 -8.44
C LEU A 31 1.87 -8.77 -9.59
N GLY A 32 1.62 -7.49 -9.27
CA GLY A 32 1.55 -6.43 -10.26
C GLY A 32 1.60 -5.06 -9.61
N ARG A 33 2.16 -4.12 -10.34
CA ARG A 33 2.14 -2.69 -10.05
C ARG A 33 1.36 -1.99 -11.14
N PHE A 34 0.45 -1.13 -10.73
CA PHE A 34 -0.44 -0.39 -11.61
C PHE A 34 -0.33 1.10 -11.32
N TRP A 35 -0.31 1.89 -12.39
CA TRP A 35 -0.51 3.33 -12.36
C TRP A 35 -1.78 3.62 -13.14
N MET A 36 -2.68 4.38 -12.53
CA MET A 36 -3.97 4.70 -13.12
C MET A 36 -4.18 6.21 -13.08
N GLY A 37 -4.84 6.71 -14.11
CA GLY A 37 -5.12 8.12 -14.29
C GLY A 37 -6.11 8.67 -13.28
N ARG A 38 -6.51 9.93 -13.50
CA ARG A 38 -7.43 10.67 -12.63
C ARG A 38 -8.86 10.21 -12.81
N ASP A 39 -9.33 9.41 -11.87
CA ASP A 39 -10.75 9.16 -11.65
C ASP A 39 -11.10 9.47 -10.20
N TYR A 40 -11.65 10.66 -9.96
CA TYR A 40 -11.95 11.13 -8.60
C TYR A 40 -13.09 10.36 -7.95
N ASP A 41 -14.05 9.87 -8.73
CA ASP A 41 -15.17 9.08 -8.20
C ASP A 41 -14.66 7.72 -7.75
N LEU A 42 -13.77 7.10 -8.53
CA LEU A 42 -13.06 5.88 -8.13
C LEU A 42 -12.18 6.11 -6.89
N PHE A 43 -11.43 7.21 -6.85
CA PHE A 43 -10.55 7.49 -5.72
C PHE A 43 -11.34 7.71 -4.42
N ASP A 44 -12.51 8.35 -4.52
CA ASP A 44 -13.42 8.52 -3.39
C ASP A 44 -14.06 7.20 -2.98
N ALA A 45 -14.44 6.34 -3.93
CA ALA A 45 -14.93 5.00 -3.66
C ALA A 45 -13.92 4.16 -2.85
N LEU A 46 -12.65 4.20 -3.25
CA LEU A 46 -11.60 3.38 -2.64
C LEU A 46 -11.17 3.89 -1.25
N ALA A 47 -10.99 5.20 -1.07
CA ALA A 47 -10.46 5.73 0.21
C ALA A 47 -10.65 7.25 0.41
N ASN A 48 -11.76 7.85 -0.05
CA ASN A 48 -12.02 9.29 0.06
C ASN A 48 -10.89 10.15 -0.56
N GLY A 49 -10.29 9.75 -1.68
CA GLY A 49 -9.10 10.41 -2.22
C GLY A 49 -9.23 11.93 -2.43
N ARG A 50 -10.37 12.41 -2.92
CA ARG A 50 -10.71 13.84 -3.02
C ARG A 50 -11.53 14.30 -1.81
N SER A 51 -12.52 13.51 -1.41
CA SER A 51 -13.49 13.86 -0.37
C SER A 51 -12.87 14.11 1.00
N ASP A 52 -11.71 13.52 1.32
CA ASP A 52 -10.98 13.76 2.57
C ASP A 52 -10.48 15.21 2.75
N ARG A 53 -10.42 15.99 1.66
CA ARG A 53 -9.99 17.39 1.70
C ARG A 53 -11.11 18.40 1.52
N LEU A 54 -12.34 17.93 1.33
CA LEU A 54 -13.52 18.78 1.22
C LEU A 54 -14.12 18.99 2.61
N ASP A 55 -14.88 20.07 2.78
CA ASP A 55 -15.66 20.23 4.00
C ASP A 55 -16.71 19.11 4.07
N PRO A 56 -17.00 18.52 5.25
CA PRO A 56 -17.94 17.40 5.36
C PRO A 56 -19.35 17.69 4.79
N GLU A 57 -19.74 18.96 4.72
CA GLU A 57 -21.01 19.40 4.13
C GLU A 57 -20.99 19.39 2.59
N GLU A 58 -19.81 19.38 1.97
CA GLU A 58 -19.59 19.30 0.51
C GLU A 58 -19.42 17.86 0.01
N VAL A 59 -19.31 16.88 0.92
CA VAL A 59 -19.11 15.49 0.57
C VAL A 59 -20.46 14.79 0.40
N ASP A 60 -20.82 14.53 -0.86
CA ASP A 60 -22.05 13.80 -1.20
C ASP A 60 -22.01 12.34 -0.69
N ARG A 61 -20.83 11.71 -0.71
CA ARG A 61 -20.63 10.31 -0.31
C ARG A 61 -19.21 10.06 0.19
N HIS A 62 -19.10 9.32 1.29
CA HIS A 62 -17.81 8.84 1.79
C HIS A 62 -17.55 7.40 1.32
N ALA A 63 -16.27 7.04 1.22
CA ALA A 63 -15.81 5.67 1.06
C ALA A 63 -16.51 4.75 2.06
N LEU A 64 -17.03 3.62 1.57
CA LEU A 64 -17.68 2.61 2.41
C LEU A 64 -16.70 2.08 3.47
N ILE A 65 -15.45 1.87 3.05
CA ILE A 65 -14.36 1.41 3.90
C ILE A 65 -13.35 2.57 3.97
N PRO A 66 -13.14 3.20 5.14
CA PRO A 66 -12.19 4.29 5.27
C PRO A 66 -10.74 3.80 5.11
N PRO A 67 -9.79 4.67 4.71
CA PRO A 67 -8.38 4.29 4.59
C PRO A 67 -7.84 3.72 5.90
N ARG A 68 -7.36 2.47 5.83
CA ARG A 68 -6.83 1.74 6.99
C ARG A 68 -5.34 2.03 7.27
N GLY A 69 -4.73 2.86 6.44
CA GLY A 69 -3.29 3.05 6.41
C GLY A 69 -2.58 1.87 5.72
N ILE A 70 -1.25 1.91 5.76
CA ILE A 70 -0.41 0.89 5.16
C ILE A 70 -0.55 -0.46 5.92
N PRO A 71 -0.63 -1.61 5.23
CA PRO A 71 -0.67 -2.90 5.90
C PRO A 71 0.56 -3.14 6.79
N ARG A 72 0.42 -4.01 7.80
CA ARG A 72 1.55 -4.35 8.70
C ARG A 72 2.56 -5.31 8.05
N ASP A 73 2.05 -6.17 7.18
CA ASP A 73 2.77 -7.21 6.46
C ASP A 73 2.95 -6.75 5.01
N LEU A 74 3.96 -5.93 4.72
CA LEU A 74 4.16 -5.37 3.38
C LEU A 74 5.05 -6.25 2.53
N SER A 75 4.76 -6.31 1.23
CA SER A 75 5.75 -6.73 0.25
C SER A 75 6.93 -5.76 0.25
N TYR A 76 8.09 -6.28 -0.16
CA TYR A 76 9.32 -5.50 -0.19
C TYR A 76 9.21 -4.27 -1.11
N GLU A 77 8.56 -4.41 -2.26
CA GLU A 77 8.38 -3.31 -3.23
C GLU A 77 7.45 -2.23 -2.71
N VAL A 78 6.35 -2.60 -2.06
CA VAL A 78 5.46 -1.63 -1.41
C VAL A 78 6.20 -0.86 -0.32
N ALA A 79 7.02 -1.55 0.49
CA ALA A 79 7.82 -0.88 1.51
C ALA A 79 8.85 0.09 0.91
N LEU A 80 9.52 -0.27 -0.18
CA LEU A 80 10.46 0.59 -0.90
C LEU A 80 9.79 1.86 -1.46
N GLU A 81 8.59 1.71 -2.00
CA GLU A 81 7.89 2.82 -2.63
C GLU A 81 7.22 3.74 -1.61
N TYR A 82 6.77 3.18 -0.48
CA TYR A 82 6.05 3.94 0.53
C TYR A 82 6.96 4.67 1.53
N TYR A 83 8.14 4.12 1.81
CA TYR A 83 9.01 4.57 2.90
C TYR A 83 10.38 5.04 2.44
N ASP A 84 10.90 6.06 3.13
CA ASP A 84 12.32 6.41 3.13
C ASP A 84 13.00 5.85 4.38
N LEU A 85 14.24 5.39 4.21
CA LEU A 85 15.03 4.78 5.27
C LEU A 85 15.75 5.85 6.11
N ILE A 86 15.55 5.82 7.43
CA ILE A 86 16.18 6.79 8.33
C ILE A 86 17.56 6.28 8.72
N ILE A 87 18.60 6.83 8.08
CA ILE A 87 20.00 6.48 8.34
C ILE A 87 20.82 7.74 8.60
N ASP A 88 21.75 7.61 9.54
CA ASP A 88 22.76 8.64 9.75
C ASP A 88 23.86 8.50 8.67
N PRO A 89 24.09 9.52 7.82
CA PRO A 89 25.06 9.44 6.71
C PRO A 89 26.47 9.04 7.15
N ALA A 90 26.85 9.30 8.41
CA ALA A 90 28.16 8.94 8.95
C ALA A 90 28.35 7.43 9.22
N GLY A 91 27.31 6.62 9.06
CA GLY A 91 27.31 5.19 9.36
C GLY A 91 26.57 4.34 8.35
N ILE A 92 26.63 4.69 7.05
CA ILE A 92 26.01 3.91 5.98
C ILE A 92 26.52 2.47 6.05
N ASP A 93 25.65 1.60 6.53
CA ASP A 93 25.87 0.18 6.56
C ASP A 93 25.88 -0.32 5.10
N PRO A 94 26.92 -1.03 4.63
CA PRO A 94 26.90 -1.62 3.30
C PRO A 94 25.75 -2.64 3.09
N ARG A 95 25.03 -3.01 4.15
CA ARG A 95 23.82 -3.85 4.13
C ARG A 95 22.52 -3.06 3.92
N VAL A 96 22.57 -1.74 3.72
CA VAL A 96 21.39 -0.98 3.29
C VAL A 96 20.91 -1.56 1.97
N PRO A 97 19.63 -1.95 1.83
CA PRO A 97 19.16 -2.55 0.60
C PRO A 97 19.24 -1.57 -0.54
N VAL A 98 19.58 -2.12 -1.69
CA VAL A 98 19.44 -1.44 -2.97
C VAL A 98 17.96 -1.06 -3.15
N GLY A 99 17.72 0.22 -3.44
CA GLY A 99 16.39 0.75 -3.79
C GLY A 99 15.79 1.71 -2.77
N TYR A 100 16.14 1.63 -1.49
CA TYR A 100 15.63 2.61 -0.52
C TYR A 100 16.28 3.97 -0.75
N GLN A 101 15.44 5.01 -0.86
CA GLN A 101 15.91 6.36 -0.60
C GLN A 101 16.25 6.48 0.89
N THR A 102 17.35 7.16 1.20
CA THR A 102 17.80 7.36 2.58
C THR A 102 17.68 8.82 2.96
N ILE A 103 17.24 9.09 4.18
CA ILE A 103 17.12 10.45 4.70
C ILE A 103 17.67 10.55 6.12
N SER A 104 18.03 11.77 6.51
CA SER A 104 18.53 12.07 7.84
C SER A 104 17.42 12.01 8.91
N LYS A 105 17.79 11.77 10.17
CA LYS A 105 16.87 11.86 11.32
C LYS A 105 16.22 13.24 11.44
N SER A 106 16.97 14.31 11.16
CA SER A 106 16.45 15.68 11.20
C SER A 106 15.39 15.92 10.14
N GLU A 107 15.60 15.43 8.92
CA GLU A 107 14.63 15.56 7.85
C GLU A 107 13.37 14.73 8.13
N ALA A 108 13.53 13.49 8.59
CA ALA A 108 12.42 12.65 9.02
C ALA A 108 11.57 13.35 10.09
N LYS A 109 12.22 13.98 11.08
CA LYS A 109 11.56 14.75 12.12
C LYS A 109 10.79 15.94 11.56
N GLN A 110 11.38 16.72 10.65
CA GLN A 110 10.69 17.86 10.03
C GLN A 110 9.43 17.45 9.28
N ARG A 111 9.47 16.33 8.52
CA ARG A 111 8.30 15.83 7.79
C ARG A 111 7.15 15.42 8.72
N VAL A 112 7.49 14.77 9.83
CA VAL A 112 6.49 14.34 10.83
C VAL A 112 5.93 15.54 11.60
N GLU A 113 6.76 16.50 12.01
CA GLU A 113 6.31 17.72 12.69
C GLU A 113 5.43 18.61 11.80
N ALA A 114 5.65 18.58 10.48
CA ALA A 114 4.79 19.24 9.51
C ALA A 114 3.46 18.51 9.23
N GLY A 115 3.23 17.34 9.84
CA GLY A 115 2.04 16.52 9.62
C GLY A 115 1.97 15.86 8.23
N LEU A 116 3.10 15.80 7.51
CA LEU A 116 3.16 15.27 6.15
C LEU A 116 3.52 13.78 6.10
N ALA A 117 4.07 13.23 7.18
CA ALA A 117 4.55 11.86 7.23
C ALA A 117 4.40 11.24 8.62
N HIS A 118 4.62 9.93 8.73
CA HIS A 118 4.70 9.21 10.00
C HIS A 118 5.87 8.25 10.03
N TYR A 119 6.36 7.98 11.24
CA TYR A 119 7.38 6.97 11.47
C TYR A 119 6.80 5.56 11.33
N GLY A 120 7.63 4.67 10.80
CA GLY A 120 7.33 3.25 10.68
C GLY A 120 8.53 2.38 11.01
N LYS A 121 8.29 1.07 10.97
CA LYS A 121 9.34 0.06 11.01
C LYS A 121 9.08 -0.99 9.94
N VAL A 122 10.09 -1.30 9.15
CA VAL A 122 10.00 -2.36 8.12
C VAL A 122 11.04 -3.43 8.41
N ALA A 123 10.69 -4.68 8.13
CA ALA A 123 11.63 -5.77 8.24
C ALA A 123 12.76 -5.58 7.24
N ALA A 124 13.99 -5.75 7.72
CA ALA A 124 15.13 -5.82 6.84
C ALA A 124 14.98 -7.01 5.91
N PHE A 125 14.92 -6.75 4.61
CA PHE A 125 14.93 -7.81 3.62
C PHE A 125 16.35 -8.34 3.50
N TRP A 126 16.69 -9.29 4.35
CA TRP A 126 17.93 -10.05 4.23
C TRP A 126 17.60 -11.53 4.07
N PRO A 127 17.91 -12.15 2.92
CA PRO A 127 17.51 -13.53 2.65
C PRO A 127 18.18 -14.58 3.55
N TYR A 128 19.05 -14.19 4.50
CA TYR A 128 19.93 -15.12 5.23
C TYR A 128 20.09 -14.85 6.73
N SER A 129 19.19 -14.13 7.41
CA SER A 129 19.28 -13.97 8.87
C SER A 129 18.02 -14.45 9.60
N GLU A 130 18.19 -15.35 10.57
CA GLU A 130 17.13 -15.87 11.46
C GLU A 130 16.41 -14.77 12.26
N LYS A 131 17.05 -13.62 12.44
CA LYS A 131 16.43 -12.41 13.00
C LYS A 131 16.37 -11.38 11.89
N LYS A 132 15.17 -11.04 11.40
CA LYS A 132 14.97 -9.89 10.49
C LYS A 132 15.09 -8.61 11.33
N PRO A 133 16.22 -7.86 11.36
CA PRO A 133 16.25 -6.60 12.10
C PRO A 133 15.19 -5.66 11.52
N LEU A 134 14.57 -4.83 12.35
CA LEU A 134 13.65 -3.80 11.87
C LEU A 134 14.44 -2.52 11.56
N TRP A 135 14.24 -1.95 10.38
CA TRP A 135 14.73 -0.62 10.07
C TRP A 135 13.72 0.45 10.43
N ASN A 136 14.23 1.59 10.90
CA ASN A 136 13.40 2.76 11.12
C ASN A 136 13.20 3.49 9.80
N VAL A 137 11.95 3.81 9.50
CA VAL A 137 11.55 4.45 8.26
C VAL A 137 10.61 5.63 8.55
N VAL A 138 10.41 6.47 7.55
CA VAL A 138 9.36 7.49 7.54
C VAL A 138 8.62 7.46 6.20
N SER A 139 7.30 7.60 6.21
CA SER A 139 6.52 7.59 4.98
C SER A 139 6.91 8.77 4.08
N LYS A 140 6.81 8.58 2.76
CA LYS A 140 7.03 9.68 1.82
C LYS A 140 5.93 10.74 1.97
N PRO A 141 6.26 12.05 1.96
CA PRO A 141 5.35 13.10 2.39
C PRO A 141 4.25 13.44 1.37
N TYR A 142 4.38 12.94 0.14
CA TYR A 142 3.48 13.22 -0.98
C TYR A 142 2.50 12.07 -1.25
N LEU A 143 2.53 11.01 -0.44
CA LEU A 143 1.63 9.87 -0.54
C LEU A 143 0.49 10.02 0.47
N HIS A 144 -0.74 9.94 -0.01
CA HIS A 144 -1.94 10.26 0.76
C HIS A 144 -2.97 9.14 0.73
N ASN A 145 -3.83 9.14 1.76
CA ASN A 145 -4.97 8.24 1.97
C ASN A 145 -4.65 6.78 1.63
N VAL A 146 -3.52 6.35 2.16
CA VAL A 146 -3.00 5.00 1.94
C VAL A 146 -4.00 4.00 2.50
N GLY A 147 -4.32 3.02 1.67
CA GLY A 147 -5.27 1.99 2.00
C GLY A 147 -4.87 0.67 1.40
N TRP A 148 -5.60 -0.34 1.82
CA TRP A 148 -5.61 -1.61 1.13
C TRP A 148 -7.03 -2.15 1.18
N LEU A 149 -7.43 -2.94 0.19
CA LEU A 149 -8.75 -3.57 0.07
C LEU A 149 -8.60 -4.95 -0.57
N THR A 150 -9.42 -5.92 -0.17
CA THR A 150 -9.58 -7.19 -0.89
C THR A 150 -10.43 -6.98 -2.13
N LEU A 151 -10.46 -7.98 -3.03
CA LEU A 151 -11.33 -7.93 -4.21
C LEU A 151 -12.81 -7.75 -3.84
N GLU A 152 -13.27 -8.46 -2.81
CA GLU A 152 -14.64 -8.33 -2.29
C GLU A 152 -14.92 -6.91 -1.79
N GLU A 153 -14.01 -6.35 -0.99
CA GLU A 153 -14.13 -5.00 -0.45
C GLU A 153 -14.15 -3.93 -1.56
N ILE A 154 -13.39 -4.11 -2.63
CA ILE A 154 -13.42 -3.21 -3.79
C ILE A 154 -14.78 -3.27 -4.48
N ASN A 155 -15.32 -4.46 -4.73
CA ASN A 155 -16.64 -4.61 -5.33
C ASN A 155 -17.74 -3.94 -4.48
N GLN A 156 -17.68 -4.11 -3.15
CA GLN A 156 -18.60 -3.43 -2.23
C GLN A 156 -18.45 -1.89 -2.28
N ALA A 157 -17.23 -1.39 -2.42
CA ALA A 157 -16.98 0.06 -2.55
C ALA A 157 -17.55 0.64 -3.86
N LEU A 158 -17.36 -0.05 -4.98
CA LEU A 158 -17.92 0.35 -6.29
C LEU A 158 -19.46 0.33 -6.26
N ASP A 159 -20.06 -0.73 -5.70
CA ASP A 159 -21.50 -0.84 -5.52
C ASP A 159 -22.05 0.29 -4.63
N HIS A 160 -21.35 0.63 -3.55
CA HIS A 160 -21.70 1.76 -2.69
C HIS A 160 -21.69 3.08 -3.46
N PHE A 161 -20.74 3.25 -4.39
CA PHE A 161 -20.66 4.42 -5.26
C PHE A 161 -21.60 4.37 -6.47
N LYS A 162 -22.26 3.22 -6.72
CA LYS A 162 -23.06 2.95 -7.92
C LYS A 162 -22.25 3.08 -9.21
N MET A 163 -20.99 2.67 -9.14
CA MET A 163 -20.06 2.67 -10.27
C MET A 163 -20.00 1.25 -10.85
N PRO A 164 -20.71 0.96 -11.95
CA PRO A 164 -20.55 -0.32 -12.60
C PRO A 164 -19.13 -0.43 -13.16
N LEU A 165 -18.59 -1.65 -13.18
CA LEU A 165 -17.21 -1.89 -13.64
C LEU A 165 -16.98 -1.49 -15.11
N ASP A 166 -18.02 -1.43 -15.93
CA ASP A 166 -17.94 -0.96 -17.32
C ASP A 166 -17.72 0.56 -17.45
N ASP A 167 -17.99 1.33 -16.38
CA ASP A 167 -17.84 2.79 -16.35
C ASP A 167 -16.50 3.26 -15.76
N VAL A 168 -15.67 2.33 -15.25
CA VAL A 168 -14.33 2.65 -14.73
C VAL A 168 -13.29 2.70 -15.85
N ASP A 169 -12.17 3.38 -15.60
CA ASP A 169 -11.05 3.42 -16.54
C ASP A 169 -10.50 2.01 -16.87
N ILE A 170 -10.00 1.86 -18.10
CA ILE A 170 -9.52 0.57 -18.63
C ILE A 170 -8.38 -0.02 -17.81
N GLU A 171 -7.51 0.83 -17.24
CA GLU A 171 -6.43 0.40 -16.35
C GLU A 171 -6.97 -0.22 -15.06
N PHE A 172 -8.05 0.34 -14.50
CA PHE A 172 -8.68 -0.20 -13.30
C PHE A 172 -9.48 -1.47 -13.61
N LEU A 173 -10.16 -1.53 -14.75
CA LEU A 173 -10.81 -2.74 -15.23
C LEU A 173 -9.79 -3.89 -15.39
N ALA A 174 -8.63 -3.62 -15.99
CA ALA A 174 -7.56 -4.59 -16.14
C ALA A 174 -7.00 -5.05 -14.77
N LEU A 175 -6.87 -4.13 -13.81
CA LEU A 175 -6.46 -4.45 -12.44
C LEU A 175 -7.46 -5.36 -11.75
N MET A 176 -8.76 -5.09 -11.87
CA MET A 176 -9.83 -5.90 -11.27
C MET A 176 -9.82 -7.32 -11.83
N HIS A 177 -9.71 -7.46 -13.16
CA HIS A 177 -9.58 -8.78 -13.78
C HIS A 177 -8.31 -9.53 -13.35
N ALA A 178 -7.19 -8.83 -13.18
CA ALA A 178 -5.97 -9.45 -12.68
C ALA A 178 -6.19 -9.98 -11.25
N MET A 179 -6.80 -9.17 -10.37
CA MET A 179 -7.13 -9.59 -9.01
C MET A 179 -8.09 -10.79 -9.00
N GLU A 180 -9.13 -10.80 -9.83
CA GLU A 180 -10.06 -11.95 -9.98
C GLU A 180 -9.32 -13.23 -10.34
N VAL A 181 -8.41 -13.18 -11.30
CA VAL A 181 -7.61 -14.35 -11.71
C VAL A 181 -6.75 -14.87 -10.56
N PHE A 182 -6.13 -13.96 -9.79
CA PHE A 182 -5.29 -14.34 -8.67
C PHE A 182 -6.08 -14.86 -7.46
N ASP A 183 -7.29 -14.34 -7.23
CA ASP A 183 -8.20 -14.74 -6.16
C ASP A 183 -8.81 -16.13 -6.42
N GLN A 184 -8.98 -16.50 -7.70
CA GLN A 184 -9.50 -17.82 -8.11
C GLN A 184 -8.48 -18.96 -8.05
N GLU A 185 -7.19 -18.69 -7.85
CA GLU A 185 -6.19 -19.75 -7.73
C GLU A 185 -6.46 -20.64 -6.50
N SER A 186 -6.43 -21.97 -6.70
CA SER A 186 -6.97 -22.98 -5.76
C SER A 186 -6.20 -23.19 -4.44
N SER A 187 -5.37 -22.25 -4.03
CA SER A 187 -4.61 -22.31 -2.77
C SER A 187 -5.15 -21.26 -1.80
N PRO A 188 -5.16 -21.53 -0.48
CA PRO A 188 -5.57 -20.54 0.52
C PRO A 188 -4.62 -19.33 0.45
N MET A 189 -5.06 -18.30 -0.25
CA MET A 189 -4.29 -17.12 -0.57
C MET A 189 -5.19 -15.91 -0.36
N GLU A 190 -4.64 -14.88 0.27
CA GLU A 190 -5.31 -13.61 0.40
C GLU A 190 -4.68 -12.63 -0.59
N VAL A 191 -5.48 -12.19 -1.56
CA VAL A 191 -5.12 -11.15 -2.52
C VAL A 191 -5.68 -9.82 -2.05
N ARG A 192 -4.85 -8.79 -2.06
CA ARG A 192 -5.28 -7.42 -1.77
C ARG A 192 -4.68 -6.43 -2.73
N LEU A 193 -5.38 -5.34 -2.93
CA LEU A 193 -4.87 -4.13 -3.51
C LEU A 193 -4.33 -3.24 -2.39
N THR A 194 -3.04 -2.90 -2.41
CA THR A 194 -2.48 -1.82 -1.57
C THR A 194 -2.26 -0.60 -2.44
N PHE A 195 -2.71 0.57 -2.01
CA PHE A 195 -2.70 1.76 -2.85
C PHE A 195 -2.55 3.05 -2.05
N TRP A 196 -2.20 4.13 -2.75
CA TRP A 196 -2.18 5.49 -2.25
C TRP A 196 -2.34 6.48 -3.40
N PHE A 197 -2.65 7.72 -3.06
CA PHE A 197 -2.74 8.81 -4.03
C PHE A 197 -1.55 9.76 -3.92
N GLU A 198 -1.01 10.17 -5.06
CA GLU A 198 0.17 11.03 -5.16
C GLU A 198 -0.27 12.49 -5.36
N SER A 199 0.38 13.48 -4.73
CA SER A 199 0.06 14.91 -4.93
C SER A 199 0.86 15.58 -6.05
#